data_AF-A0A9D7D988-F1
#
_entry.id   AF-A0A9D7D988-F1
#
_cell.length_a   1.000
_cell.length_b   1.000
_cell.length_c   1.000
_cell.angle_alpha   90.00
_cell.angle_beta   90.00
_cell.angle_gamma   90.00
#
_symmetry.space_group_name_H-M   'P 1'
#
loop_
_entity.id
_entity.type
_entity.pdbx_description
1 polymer ?
#
loop_
_entity_poly.entity_id
_entity_poly.type
_entity_poly.pdbx_seq_one_letter_code
_entity_poly.pdbx_strand_id
1 'polypeptide(L)'
;MTTRRHVLALLASTPFAAACTPSGLPNPVSAWRAPGAGETDPRRFCLAHAILAPNPHNRQPWLIDLVGSEELVFRADTERLLPATDPLNRQIVLGCGAFLEVFDLAARSLGRRAEITLWPEGEPDVRLDDRVVAHIKLVSEEVEADPLFEHITVRRTNRDPYEARAVEGAALTELGEAALRPSRASNLSVHSVEGERFATTSAGWPGMRSRRR
;
A
#
# COMPACT_ATOMS: atom_id res chain seq x y z
N MET A 1 -15.07 -13.15 -52.46
CA MET A 1 -15.53 -13.52 -51.11
C MET A 1 -15.04 -14.92 -50.83
N THR A 2 -13.97 -15.05 -50.06
CA THR A 2 -13.25 -16.31 -49.84
C THR A 2 -13.32 -16.65 -48.36
N THR A 3 -14.15 -17.64 -48.06
CA THR A 3 -14.39 -18.25 -46.76
C THR A 3 -13.13 -18.99 -46.28
N ARG A 4 -12.56 -18.59 -45.14
CA ARG A 4 -11.48 -19.31 -44.46
C ARG A 4 -12.05 -20.13 -43.30
N ARG A 5 -12.66 -21.26 -43.63
CA ARG A 5 -12.89 -22.37 -42.70
C ARG A 5 -11.90 -23.49 -43.07
N HIS A 6 -11.21 -24.00 -42.05
CA HIS A 6 -10.31 -25.17 -42.04
C HIS A 6 -8.89 -25.00 -42.60
N VAL A 7 -7.96 -24.61 -41.72
CA VAL A 7 -6.59 -25.13 -41.75
C VAL A 7 -6.31 -25.68 -40.36
N LEU A 8 -6.61 -26.96 -40.17
CA LEU A 8 -6.25 -27.73 -38.98
C LEU A 8 -5.97 -29.15 -39.46
N ALA A 9 -4.72 -29.41 -39.81
CA ALA A 9 -4.16 -30.76 -39.89
C ALA A 9 -2.64 -30.68 -40.00
N LEU A 10 -1.98 -31.32 -39.02
CA LEU A 10 -0.68 -31.98 -39.12
C LEU A 10 0.56 -31.11 -39.32
N LEU A 11 1.19 -30.74 -38.20
CA LEU A 11 2.64 -30.89 -38.07
C LEU A 11 2.97 -31.56 -36.72
N ALA A 12 3.43 -32.79 -36.87
CA ALA A 12 4.44 -33.48 -36.08
C ALA A 12 4.30 -33.44 -34.55
N SER A 13 3.88 -34.60 -34.04
CA SER A 13 4.40 -35.22 -32.82
C SER A 13 5.90 -34.95 -32.63
N THR A 14 6.22 -33.83 -31.99
CA THR A 14 7.41 -33.74 -31.15
C THR A 14 6.98 -34.25 -29.78
N PRO A 15 7.72 -35.19 -29.16
CA PRO A 15 7.51 -35.42 -27.75
C PRO A 15 7.68 -34.07 -27.08
N PHE A 16 6.63 -33.60 -26.40
CA PHE A 16 6.77 -32.55 -25.40
C PHE A 16 7.80 -33.12 -24.43
N ALA A 17 9.07 -32.74 -24.62
CA ALA A 17 10.05 -32.86 -23.59
C ALA A 17 9.40 -32.16 -22.41
N ALA A 18 9.08 -32.94 -21.37
CA ALA A 18 8.57 -32.42 -20.12
C ALA A 18 9.53 -31.28 -19.75
N ALA A 19 9.07 -30.05 -19.93
CA ALA A 19 9.83 -28.89 -19.55
C ALA A 19 10.16 -29.12 -18.08
N CYS A 20 11.47 -29.25 -17.81
CA CYS A 20 11.98 -29.42 -16.47
C CYS A 20 11.30 -28.39 -15.58
N THR A 21 10.34 -28.83 -14.76
CA THR A 21 9.99 -28.06 -13.56
C THR A 21 11.26 -28.13 -12.74
N PRO A 22 11.98 -27.02 -12.51
CA PRO A 22 13.20 -27.10 -11.75
C PRO A 22 12.79 -27.43 -10.31
N SER A 23 12.89 -28.72 -9.96
CA SER A 23 12.74 -29.19 -8.60
C SER A 23 13.82 -28.50 -7.77
N GLY A 24 13.42 -27.60 -6.87
CA GLY A 24 14.34 -26.84 -6.03
C GLY A 24 14.27 -25.32 -6.19
N LEU A 25 13.43 -24.77 -7.07
CA LEU A 25 13.13 -23.34 -6.99
C LEU A 25 12.34 -23.04 -5.69
N PRO A 26 12.69 -21.97 -4.96
CA PRO A 26 11.90 -21.52 -3.83
C PRO A 26 10.44 -21.35 -4.25
N ASN A 27 9.50 -21.75 -3.38
CA ASN A 27 8.08 -21.50 -3.62
C ASN A 27 7.91 -19.98 -3.88
N PRO A 28 7.41 -19.55 -5.04
CA PRO A 28 7.31 -18.12 -5.36
C PRO A 28 6.43 -17.33 -4.39
N VAL A 29 5.57 -18.03 -3.61
CA VAL A 29 4.71 -17.44 -2.59
C VAL A 29 5.41 -17.32 -1.23
N SER A 30 6.56 -17.98 -1.01
CA SER A 30 7.23 -17.95 0.30
C SER A 30 7.67 -16.55 0.70
N ALA A 31 8.09 -15.72 -0.26
CA ALA A 31 8.45 -14.32 -0.03
C ALA A 31 7.28 -13.49 0.54
N TRP A 32 6.03 -13.86 0.23
CA TRP A 32 4.85 -13.20 0.78
C TRP A 32 4.42 -13.74 2.15
N ARG A 33 4.89 -14.93 2.54
CA ARG A 33 4.58 -15.53 3.85
C ARG A 33 5.57 -15.12 4.93
N ALA A 34 6.82 -14.86 4.55
CA ALA A 34 7.89 -14.41 5.44
C ALA A 34 8.68 -13.27 4.75
N PRO A 35 8.05 -12.11 4.50
CA PRO A 35 8.72 -10.96 3.92
C PRO A 35 9.92 -10.56 4.79
N GLY A 36 11.07 -10.28 4.17
CA GLY A 36 12.28 -9.89 4.88
C GLY A 36 12.97 -11.01 5.68
N ALA A 37 12.61 -12.28 5.47
CA ALA A 37 13.31 -13.40 6.11
C ALA A 37 14.81 -13.39 5.79
N GLY A 38 15.64 -13.31 6.83
CA GLY A 38 17.11 -13.24 6.70
C GLY A 38 17.66 -11.87 6.32
N GLU A 39 16.82 -10.84 6.21
CA GLU A 39 17.25 -9.46 5.99
C GLU A 39 17.84 -8.89 7.28
N THR A 40 18.99 -8.23 7.15
CA THR A 40 19.73 -7.63 8.28
C THR A 40 19.62 -6.12 8.32
N ASP A 41 19.32 -5.47 7.19
CA ASP A 41 19.01 -4.05 7.14
C ASP A 41 17.57 -3.82 7.60
N PRO A 42 17.33 -3.16 8.75
CA PRO A 42 15.98 -2.95 9.27
C PRO A 42 15.09 -2.19 8.28
N ARG A 43 15.66 -1.32 7.43
CA ARG A 43 14.90 -0.60 6.40
C ARG A 43 14.36 -1.57 5.35
N ARG A 44 15.19 -2.49 4.87
CA ARG A 44 14.77 -3.50 3.88
C ARG A 44 13.78 -4.49 4.45
N PHE A 45 13.92 -4.87 5.72
CA PHE A 45 12.93 -5.68 6.42
C PHE A 45 11.56 -4.98 6.44
N CYS A 46 11.53 -3.70 6.83
CA CYS A 46 10.30 -2.91 6.86
C CYS A 46 9.71 -2.73 5.45
N LEU A 47 10.55 -2.47 4.44
CA LEU A 47 10.12 -2.35 3.04
C LEU A 47 9.53 -3.66 2.50
N ALA A 48 10.11 -4.81 2.84
CA ALA A 48 9.59 -6.11 2.42
C ALA A 48 8.17 -6.36 2.94
N HIS A 49 7.83 -5.81 4.11
CA HIS A 49 6.47 -5.82 4.61
C HIS A 49 5.62 -4.73 3.94
N ALA A 50 6.13 -3.51 3.83
CA ALA A 50 5.40 -2.36 3.27
C ALA A 50 4.91 -2.60 1.84
N ILE A 51 5.66 -3.32 1.00
CA ILE A 51 5.23 -3.65 -0.37
C ILE A 51 3.95 -4.49 -0.44
N LEU A 52 3.58 -5.18 0.65
CA LEU A 52 2.31 -5.90 0.74
C LEU A 52 1.11 -4.95 0.79
N ALA A 53 1.30 -3.66 1.05
CA ALA A 53 0.21 -2.70 1.27
C ALA A 53 -0.82 -2.73 0.12
N PRO A 54 -2.13 -2.72 0.45
CA PRO A 54 -3.16 -2.70 -0.56
C PRO A 54 -3.07 -1.41 -1.37
N ASN A 55 -3.19 -1.53 -2.69
CA ASN A 55 -3.13 -0.39 -3.61
C ASN A 55 -3.99 -0.70 -4.85
N PRO A 56 -4.52 0.34 -5.54
CA PRO A 56 -5.49 0.15 -6.62
C PRO A 56 -4.89 -0.65 -7.76
N HIS A 57 -5.63 -1.64 -8.26
CA HIS A 57 -5.18 -2.60 -9.28
C HIS A 57 -3.84 -3.29 -8.99
N ASN A 58 -3.39 -3.27 -7.73
CA ASN A 58 -2.08 -3.76 -7.32
C ASN A 58 -0.91 -3.19 -8.15
N ARG A 59 -1.02 -1.92 -8.60
CA ARG A 59 0.01 -1.20 -9.37
C ARG A 59 1.35 -1.09 -8.65
N GLN A 60 1.34 -1.08 -7.32
CA GLN A 60 2.50 -0.95 -6.43
C GLN A 60 3.40 0.23 -6.85
N PRO A 61 2.91 1.48 -6.77
CA PRO A 61 3.58 2.67 -7.29
C PRO A 61 4.65 3.19 -6.32
N TRP A 62 5.55 2.32 -5.86
CA TRP A 62 6.52 2.65 -4.81
C TRP A 62 7.90 2.92 -5.41
N LEU A 63 8.43 4.13 -5.24
CA LEU A 63 9.85 4.45 -5.49
C LEU A 63 10.50 4.80 -4.17
N ILE A 64 11.57 4.07 -3.82
CA ILE A 64 12.26 4.19 -2.54
C ILE A 64 13.74 4.39 -2.79
N ASP A 65 14.28 5.51 -2.29
CA ASP A 65 15.72 5.73 -2.20
C ASP A 65 16.18 5.48 -0.76
N LEU A 66 17.17 4.61 -0.58
CA LEU A 66 17.83 4.45 0.72
C LEU A 66 18.92 5.51 0.88
N VAL A 67 18.84 6.30 1.94
CA VAL A 67 19.77 7.40 2.23
C VAL A 67 20.57 7.07 3.49
N GLY A 68 21.88 7.03 3.37
CA GLY A 68 22.76 6.66 4.49
C GLY A 68 22.44 5.28 5.07
N SER A 69 22.45 5.16 6.40
CA SER A 69 22.19 3.91 7.13
C SER A 69 20.79 3.81 7.75
N GLU A 70 20.11 4.94 7.97
CA GLU A 70 18.87 4.99 8.77
C GLU A 70 17.69 5.62 8.04
N GLU A 71 17.93 6.27 6.89
CA GLU A 71 16.93 7.08 6.22
C GLU A 71 16.50 6.47 4.89
N LEU A 72 15.31 6.88 4.46
CA LEU A 72 14.79 6.61 3.15
C LEU A 72 13.79 7.67 2.68
N VAL A 73 13.73 7.84 1.37
CA VAL A 73 12.86 8.80 0.69
C VAL A 73 11.85 8.02 -0.15
N PHE A 74 10.58 8.31 0.05
CA PHE A 74 9.46 7.67 -0.64
C PHE A 74 8.81 8.62 -1.63
N ARG A 75 8.73 8.21 -2.90
CA ARG A 75 7.97 8.85 -3.97
C ARG A 75 6.92 7.91 -4.54
N ALA A 76 5.84 8.47 -5.06
CA ALA A 76 4.91 7.73 -5.89
C ALA A 76 5.48 7.60 -7.31
N ASP A 77 5.44 6.39 -7.88
CA ASP A 77 5.78 6.18 -9.29
C ASP A 77 4.68 6.76 -10.20
N THR A 78 4.96 7.90 -10.83
CA THR A 78 3.99 8.61 -11.68
C THR A 78 3.67 7.85 -12.98
N GLU A 79 4.53 6.91 -13.40
CA GLU A 79 4.26 6.02 -14.55
C GLU A 79 3.22 4.94 -14.21
N ARG A 80 2.95 4.73 -12.91
CA ARG A 80 2.01 3.72 -12.41
C ARG A 80 0.65 4.27 -12.02
N LEU A 81 0.41 5.56 -12.26
CA LEU A 81 -0.88 6.22 -12.03
C LEU A 81 -1.99 5.66 -12.93
N LEU A 82 -3.22 6.01 -12.58
CA LEU A 82 -4.44 5.47 -13.16
C LEU A 82 -5.31 6.60 -13.73
N PRO A 83 -4.93 7.24 -14.85
CA PRO A 83 -5.61 8.43 -15.35
C PRO A 83 -7.10 8.20 -15.69
N ALA A 84 -7.49 6.96 -16.03
CA ALA A 84 -8.87 6.62 -16.36
C ALA A 84 -9.76 6.34 -15.13
N THR A 85 -9.22 5.69 -14.09
CA THR A 85 -10.01 5.21 -12.93
C THR A 85 -9.72 5.98 -11.64
N ASP A 86 -8.61 6.71 -11.57
CA ASP A 86 -8.22 7.58 -10.46
C ASP A 86 -7.56 8.89 -10.99
N PRO A 87 -8.32 9.75 -11.69
CA PRO A 87 -7.80 10.95 -12.36
C PRO A 87 -7.29 12.04 -11.41
N LEU A 88 -7.59 11.93 -10.12
CA LEU A 88 -7.12 12.83 -9.06
C LEU A 88 -6.11 12.14 -8.11
N ASN A 89 -5.67 10.92 -8.45
CA ASN A 89 -4.69 10.14 -7.70
C ASN A 89 -5.07 9.84 -6.23
N ARG A 90 -6.35 9.93 -5.88
CA ARG A 90 -6.82 9.74 -4.49
C ARG A 90 -6.59 8.30 -4.03
N GLN A 91 -6.84 7.32 -4.90
CA GLN A 91 -6.63 5.91 -4.57
C GLN A 91 -5.14 5.60 -4.43
N ILE A 92 -4.29 6.21 -5.27
CA ILE A 92 -2.83 6.06 -5.17
C ILE A 92 -2.33 6.68 -3.87
N VAL A 93 -2.76 7.89 -3.51
CA VAL A 93 -2.39 8.56 -2.24
C VAL A 93 -2.81 7.71 -1.03
N LEU A 94 -4.02 7.15 -1.04
CA LEU A 94 -4.47 6.23 0.01
C LEU A 94 -3.59 4.98 0.09
N GLY A 95 -3.15 4.46 -1.05
CA GLY A 95 -2.17 3.37 -1.12
C GLY A 95 -0.82 3.76 -0.50
N CYS A 96 -0.33 4.98 -0.75
CA CYS A 96 0.89 5.50 -0.12
C CYS A 96 0.75 5.58 1.40
N GLY A 97 -0.40 6.03 1.91
CA GLY A 97 -0.69 6.02 3.36
C GLY A 97 -0.67 4.60 3.94
N ALA A 98 -1.30 3.64 3.25
CA ALA A 98 -1.28 2.24 3.67
C ALA A 98 0.14 1.63 3.64
N PHE A 99 0.97 2.01 2.67
CA PHE A 99 2.38 1.62 2.61
C PHE A 99 3.14 2.12 3.83
N LEU A 100 2.97 3.39 4.19
CA LEU A 100 3.62 4.02 5.34
C LEU A 100 3.18 3.39 6.67
N GLU A 101 1.90 3.07 6.82
CA GLU A 101 1.38 2.39 8.01
C GLU A 101 1.99 0.99 8.16
N VAL A 102 2.02 0.19 7.08
CA VAL A 102 2.62 -1.15 7.13
C VAL A 102 4.12 -1.07 7.40
N PHE A 103 4.79 -0.04 6.88
CA PHE A 103 6.20 0.22 7.21
C PHE A 103 6.38 0.51 8.71
N ASP A 104 5.56 1.37 9.31
CA ASP A 104 5.64 1.69 10.75
C ASP A 104 5.36 0.45 11.62
N LEU A 105 4.34 -0.34 11.29
CA LEU A 105 4.06 -1.61 11.98
C LEU A 105 5.28 -2.55 11.97
N ALA A 106 5.98 -2.64 10.84
CA ALA A 106 7.19 -3.45 10.70
C ALA A 106 8.40 -2.84 11.43
N ALA A 107 8.51 -1.52 11.50
CA ALA A 107 9.54 -0.86 12.31
C ALA A 107 9.37 -1.19 13.80
N ARG A 108 8.12 -1.12 14.29
CA ARG A 108 7.80 -1.40 15.69
C ARG A 108 8.02 -2.85 16.08
N SER A 109 7.79 -3.81 15.16
CA SER A 109 8.09 -5.21 15.45
C SER A 109 9.60 -5.49 15.60
N LEU A 110 10.44 -4.60 15.07
CA LEU A 110 11.89 -4.58 15.33
C LEU A 110 12.29 -3.78 16.57
N GLY A 111 11.33 -3.25 17.35
CA GLY A 111 11.60 -2.35 18.47
C GLY A 111 12.23 -1.03 18.02
N ARG A 112 11.75 -0.47 16.91
CA ARG A 112 12.22 0.81 16.35
C ARG A 112 11.04 1.75 16.09
N ARG A 113 11.33 3.05 16.08
CA ARG A 113 10.36 4.10 15.67
C ARG A 113 10.65 4.54 14.24
N ALA A 114 9.62 4.63 13.41
CA ALA A 114 9.70 5.29 12.11
C ALA A 114 9.28 6.77 12.29
N GLU A 115 10.23 7.69 12.17
CA GLU A 115 9.94 9.12 12.08
C GLU A 115 9.55 9.44 10.64
N ILE A 116 8.26 9.67 10.39
CA ILE A 116 7.71 9.89 9.05
C ILE A 116 7.35 11.37 8.90
N THR A 117 8.08 12.07 8.03
CA THR A 117 7.77 13.43 7.59
C THR A 117 7.07 13.36 6.24
N LEU A 118 5.77 13.67 6.22
CA LEU A 118 4.99 13.72 4.98
C LEU A 118 5.27 15.03 4.23
N TRP A 119 5.32 14.94 2.90
CA TRP A 119 5.41 16.09 2.00
C TRP A 119 6.48 17.14 2.40
N PRO A 120 7.74 16.73 2.60
CA PRO A 120 8.80 17.65 3.03
C PRO A 120 9.06 18.80 2.03
N GLU A 121 8.64 18.62 0.78
CA GLU A 121 8.73 19.60 -0.32
C GLU A 121 7.41 20.38 -0.54
N GLY A 122 6.44 20.20 0.37
CA GLY A 122 5.09 20.75 0.26
C GLY A 122 4.12 19.81 -0.47
N GLU A 123 2.85 19.90 -0.08
CA GLU A 123 1.79 19.04 -0.61
C GLU A 123 1.51 19.30 -2.10
N PRO A 124 1.18 18.25 -2.87
CA PRO A 124 0.62 18.42 -4.19
C PRO A 124 -0.78 19.04 -4.10
N ASP A 125 -1.11 19.95 -5.01
CA ASP A 125 -2.42 20.64 -5.02
C ASP A 125 -3.56 19.68 -5.43
N VAL A 126 -3.57 19.25 -6.69
CA VAL A 126 -4.68 18.44 -7.25
C VAL A 126 -4.25 17.01 -7.59
N ARG A 127 -2.98 16.80 -7.94
CA ARG A 127 -2.46 15.53 -8.47
C ARG A 127 -1.05 15.28 -7.98
N LEU A 128 -0.70 14.00 -7.88
CA LEU A 128 0.67 13.58 -7.60
C LEU A 128 1.60 14.00 -8.75
N ASP A 129 2.79 14.44 -8.38
CA ASP A 129 3.93 14.66 -9.25
C ASP A 129 5.14 13.90 -8.70
N ASP A 130 6.35 14.29 -9.10
CA ASP A 130 7.61 13.65 -8.73
C ASP A 130 8.13 14.04 -7.33
N ARG A 131 7.39 14.87 -6.59
CA ARG A 131 7.75 15.27 -5.23
C ARG A 131 7.75 14.10 -4.25
N VAL A 132 8.52 14.29 -3.19
CA VAL A 132 8.62 13.34 -2.08
C VAL A 132 7.29 13.24 -1.34
N VAL A 133 6.76 12.02 -1.27
CA VAL A 133 5.59 11.67 -0.46
C VAL A 133 5.96 11.65 1.02
N ALA A 134 7.07 11.00 1.35
CA ALA A 134 7.56 10.95 2.73
C ALA A 134 9.08 10.83 2.80
N HIS A 135 9.67 11.51 3.77
CA HIS A 135 11.00 11.20 4.29
C HIS A 135 10.85 10.42 5.58
N ILE A 136 11.57 9.31 5.69
CA ILE A 136 11.45 8.38 6.83
C ILE A 136 12.83 8.16 7.44
N LYS A 137 12.92 8.30 8.76
CA LYS A 137 14.10 7.95 9.55
C LYS A 137 13.75 6.84 10.53
N LEU A 138 14.49 5.73 10.46
CA LEU A 138 14.37 4.62 11.39
C LEU A 138 15.30 4.84 12.58
N VAL A 139 14.74 5.22 13.72
CA VAL A 139 15.51 5.47 14.94
C VAL A 139 15.50 4.25 15.86
N SER A 140 16.65 3.99 16.49
CA SER A 140 16.80 2.93 17.48
C SER A 140 16.24 3.41 18.81
N GLU A 141 14.94 3.22 19.01
CA GLU A 141 14.21 3.55 20.24
C GLU A 141 13.28 2.39 20.55
N GLU A 142 13.32 1.88 21.78
CA GLU A 142 12.53 0.71 22.18
C GLU A 142 11.04 1.09 22.20
N VAL A 143 10.35 0.66 21.14
CA VAL A 143 8.92 0.90 20.94
C VAL A 143 8.18 -0.43 20.97
N GLU A 144 7.02 -0.45 21.63
CA GLU A 144 6.16 -1.62 21.69
C GLU A 144 5.64 -2.00 20.30
N ALA A 145 5.82 -3.28 19.95
CA ALA A 145 5.27 -3.89 18.75
C ALA A 145 3.75 -3.79 18.74
N ASP A 146 3.18 -3.45 17.59
CA ASP A 146 1.73 -3.38 17.45
C ASP A 146 1.17 -4.76 17.06
N PRO A 147 0.13 -5.28 17.75
CA PRO A 147 -0.49 -6.56 17.42
C PRO A 147 -0.97 -6.67 15.96
N LEU A 148 -1.24 -5.55 15.29
CA LEU A 148 -1.65 -5.54 13.88
C LEU A 148 -0.55 -6.02 12.93
N PHE A 149 0.72 -6.04 13.35
CA PHE A 149 1.83 -6.53 12.54
C PHE A 149 1.61 -7.98 12.07
N GLU A 150 1.12 -8.84 12.94
CA GLU A 150 0.84 -10.26 12.65
C GLU A 150 -0.24 -10.44 11.56
N HIS A 151 -1.06 -9.41 11.32
CA HIS A 151 -2.12 -9.46 10.31
C HIS A 151 -1.64 -9.09 8.89
N ILE A 152 -0.42 -8.55 8.72
CA ILE A 152 0.11 -8.09 7.43
C ILE A 152 0.21 -9.21 6.40
N THR A 153 0.63 -10.42 6.79
CA THR A 153 0.88 -11.55 5.89
C THR A 153 -0.35 -12.41 5.63
N VAL A 154 -1.39 -12.30 6.48
CA VAL A 154 -2.62 -13.11 6.39
C VAL A 154 -3.80 -12.34 5.79
N ARG A 155 -3.75 -11.00 5.79
CA ARG A 155 -4.78 -10.17 5.15
C ARG A 155 -4.81 -10.41 3.65
N ARG A 156 -6.02 -10.31 3.09
CA ARG A 156 -6.27 -10.48 1.65
C ARG A 156 -7.52 -9.74 1.26
N THR A 157 -7.59 -9.26 0.02
CA THR A 157 -8.85 -8.78 -0.55
C THR A 157 -9.71 -9.98 -0.89
N ASN A 158 -10.75 -10.22 -0.11
CA ASN A 158 -11.79 -11.19 -0.45
C ASN A 158 -12.82 -10.53 -1.38
N ARG A 159 -12.99 -11.10 -2.59
CA ARG A 159 -14.00 -10.67 -3.58
C ARG A 159 -15.13 -11.69 -3.72
N ASP A 160 -15.10 -12.76 -2.95
CA ASP A 160 -16.17 -13.76 -2.92
C ASP A 160 -17.36 -13.22 -2.11
N PRO A 161 -18.57 -13.75 -2.34
CA PRO A 161 -19.74 -13.38 -1.54
C PRO A 161 -19.48 -13.62 -0.05
N TYR A 162 -19.82 -12.63 0.77
CA TYR A 162 -19.88 -12.81 2.22
C TYR A 162 -21.19 -13.50 2.59
N GLU A 163 -21.19 -14.20 3.71
CA GLU A 163 -22.42 -14.72 4.32
C GLU A 163 -23.39 -13.57 4.60
N ALA A 164 -24.69 -13.79 4.41
CA ALA A 164 -25.75 -12.84 4.73
C ALA A 164 -25.98 -12.75 6.26
N ARG A 165 -24.90 -12.53 7.02
CA ARG A 165 -24.87 -12.39 8.47
C ARG A 165 -24.55 -10.95 8.82
N ALA A 166 -25.37 -10.36 9.68
CA ALA A 166 -25.10 -9.02 10.19
C ALA A 166 -23.80 -9.01 11.00
N VAL A 167 -22.99 -7.98 10.81
CA VAL A 167 -21.84 -7.70 11.68
C VAL A 167 -22.38 -7.23 13.04
N GLU A 168 -21.81 -7.73 14.13
CA GLU A 168 -22.22 -7.32 15.47
C GLU A 168 -22.02 -5.82 15.67
N GLY A 169 -23.02 -5.15 16.25
CA GLY A 169 -22.99 -3.69 16.43
C GLY A 169 -21.80 -3.22 17.28
N ALA A 170 -21.39 -4.01 18.27
CA ALA A 170 -20.21 -3.73 19.08
C ALA A 170 -18.93 -3.69 18.25
N ALA A 171 -18.75 -4.64 17.32
CA ALA A 171 -17.59 -4.67 16.43
C ALA A 171 -17.57 -3.47 15.47
N LEU A 172 -18.74 -3.03 14.98
CA LEU A 172 -18.83 -1.82 14.15
C LEU A 172 -18.47 -0.55 14.93
N THR A 173 -18.89 -0.44 16.19
CA THR A 173 -18.51 0.66 17.07
C THR A 173 -17.00 0.66 17.32
N GLU A 174 -16.42 -0.49 17.66
CA GLU A 174 -14.98 -0.63 17.90
C GLU A 174 -14.15 -0.24 16.66
N LEU A 175 -14.56 -0.69 15.48
CA LEU A 175 -13.93 -0.28 14.21
C LEU A 175 -14.05 1.22 13.97
N GLY A 176 -15.22 1.81 14.27
CA GLY A 176 -15.46 3.24 14.14
C GLY A 176 -14.55 4.06 15.06
N GLU A 177 -14.40 3.65 16.32
CA GLU A 177 -13.51 4.29 17.29
C GLU A 177 -12.04 4.12 16.91
N ALA A 178 -11.65 2.93 16.45
CA ALA A 178 -10.29 2.68 15.98
C ALA A 178 -9.91 3.57 14.79
N ALA A 179 -10.83 3.78 13.85
CA ALA A 179 -10.61 4.64 12.68
C ALA A 179 -10.46 6.14 13.02
N LEU A 180 -10.90 6.56 14.19
CA LEU A 180 -10.79 7.95 14.67
C LEU A 180 -9.54 8.19 15.53
N ARG A 181 -8.83 7.13 15.92
CA ARG A 181 -7.54 7.29 16.59
C ARG A 181 -6.61 7.96 15.57
N PRO A 182 -5.95 9.09 15.92
CA PRO A 182 -4.97 9.68 15.02
C PRO A 182 -3.95 8.61 14.66
N SER A 183 -3.65 8.48 13.36
CA SER A 183 -2.60 7.54 12.98
C SER A 183 -1.32 7.97 13.68
N ARG A 184 -0.53 6.99 14.12
CA ARG A 184 0.67 7.26 14.93
C ARG A 184 1.78 7.93 14.10
N ALA A 185 1.61 7.99 12.78
CA ALA A 185 2.29 8.95 11.92
C ALA A 185 1.82 10.37 12.31
N SER A 186 2.69 11.10 12.98
CA SER A 186 2.43 12.25 13.85
C SER A 186 1.66 13.47 13.29
N ASN A 187 1.08 13.42 12.09
CA ASN A 187 0.39 14.55 11.44
C ASN A 187 -0.90 14.19 10.67
N LEU A 188 -1.48 12.99 10.83
CA LEU A 188 -2.76 12.67 10.16
C LEU A 188 -3.97 13.04 11.04
N SER A 189 -4.53 14.23 10.83
CA SER A 189 -5.81 14.61 11.43
C SER A 189 -6.98 14.16 10.56
N VAL A 190 -7.89 13.36 11.12
CA VAL A 190 -9.17 13.03 10.49
C VAL A 190 -10.14 14.18 10.77
N HIS A 191 -10.44 15.02 9.78
CA HIS A 191 -11.46 16.07 9.91
C HIS A 191 -12.81 15.59 9.36
N SER A 192 -13.88 15.77 10.15
CA SER A 192 -15.26 15.56 9.72
C SER A 192 -15.89 16.92 9.40
N VAL A 193 -16.37 17.11 8.17
CA VAL A 193 -17.20 18.27 7.79
C VAL A 193 -18.55 17.75 7.29
N GLU A 194 -19.61 18.13 8.01
CA GLU A 194 -21.03 18.08 7.62
C GLU A 194 -21.44 17.02 6.57
N GLY A 195 -21.28 15.74 6.90
CA GLY A 195 -22.00 14.66 6.22
C GLY A 195 -21.33 14.03 4.98
N GLU A 196 -20.21 14.54 4.49
CA GLU A 196 -19.43 13.89 3.42
C GLU A 196 -17.95 13.73 3.83
N ARG A 197 -17.45 12.49 3.83
CA ARG A 197 -16.12 12.14 4.39
C ARG A 197 -15.03 12.25 3.31
N PHE A 198 -14.04 13.12 3.52
CA PHE A 198 -12.82 13.22 2.70
C PHE A 198 -11.58 13.37 3.61
N ALA A 199 -10.42 12.87 3.16
CA ALA A 199 -9.14 12.98 3.87
C ALA A 199 -8.39 14.25 3.42
N THR A 200 -8.01 15.11 4.38
CA THR A 200 -7.13 16.29 4.15
C THR A 200 -6.27 16.56 5.39
N THR A 201 -5.07 17.10 5.18
CA THR A 201 -4.09 17.55 6.19
C THR A 201 -4.31 19.02 6.59
N SER A 202 -3.60 19.51 7.61
CA SER A 202 -3.83 20.75 8.36
C SER A 202 -3.71 22.09 7.60
N ALA A 203 -3.48 22.08 6.29
CA ALA A 203 -3.52 23.27 5.46
C ALA A 203 -4.93 23.45 4.89
N GLY A 204 -5.71 24.36 5.49
CA GLY A 204 -7.10 24.62 5.09
C GLY A 204 -7.26 24.87 3.59
N TRP A 205 -8.20 24.16 2.98
CA TRP A 205 -8.58 24.27 1.56
C TRP A 205 -9.15 25.67 1.23
N PRO A 206 -8.45 26.55 0.48
CA PRO A 206 -8.93 27.89 0.16
C PRO A 206 -9.77 27.85 -1.12
N GLY A 207 -10.94 27.22 -1.08
CA GLY A 207 -11.63 26.93 -2.33
C GLY A 207 -13.06 26.42 -2.23
N MET A 208 -13.91 27.00 -1.37
CA MET A 208 -15.35 26.76 -1.48
C MET A 208 -16.14 28.04 -1.12
N ARG A 209 -16.33 28.93 -2.11
CA ARG A 209 -17.39 29.93 -2.03
C ARG A 209 -18.69 29.25 -2.44
N SER A 210 -19.59 29.05 -1.48
CA SER A 210 -20.95 28.59 -1.75
C SER A 210 -21.65 29.57 -2.70
N ARG A 211 -21.93 29.16 -3.94
CA ARG A 211 -22.99 29.80 -4.72
C ARG A 211 -24.31 29.18 -4.29
N ARG A 212 -24.94 29.78 -3.27
CA ARG A 212 -26.36 29.56 -3.01
C ARG A 212 -27.14 30.30 -4.12
N ARG A 213 -28.03 29.59 -4.80
CA ARG A 213 -29.25 30.18 -5.37
C ARG A 213 -30.35 30.02 -4.35
#